data_AF-A1B305-F1
#
_entry.id   AF-A1B305-F1
#
_cell.length_a   1.000
_cell.length_b   1.000
_cell.length_c   1.000
_cell.angle_alpha   90.00
_cell.angle_beta   90.00
_cell.angle_gamma   90.00
#
_symmetry.space_group_name_H-M   'P 1'
#
loop_
_entity.id
_entity.type
_entity.pdbx_description
1 polymer ?
#
loop_
_entity_poly.entity_id
_entity_poly.type
_entity_poly.pdbx_seq_one_letter_code
_entity_poly.pdbx_strand_id
1 'polypeptide(L)'
;MRNLLVPAILCALMAPAAVAQDYEPPLADEPPSEDMPAPESDMLERGLENFMRNLLDQAEPHLDRLGRDLGDTLGAVAPVFEDIGKLMDDVRNYQAPERLENGDILIRRRADAPPPPPVGDALRDMLRPAPGDDPRLDPLPDTPDAPLPLPERDPENEIEL
;
A
#
# COMPACT_ATOMS: atom_id res chain seq x y z
N MET A 1 -66.62 -37.65 63.20
CA MET A 1 -66.13 -38.92 63.77
C MET A 1 -64.73 -39.11 63.20
N ARG A 2 -63.70 -38.47 63.79
CA ARG A 2 -62.75 -38.98 64.79
C ARG A 2 -62.13 -40.34 64.43
N ASN A 3 -60.79 -40.35 64.38
CA ASN A 3 -59.80 -41.43 64.50
C ASN A 3 -58.90 -41.51 63.25
N LEU A 4 -57.67 -40.97 63.31
CA LEU A 4 -56.45 -41.53 63.93
C LEU A 4 -55.82 -42.64 63.06
N LEU A 5 -54.79 -42.27 62.30
CA LEU A 5 -53.58 -43.04 61.97
C LEU A 5 -52.61 -42.00 61.33
N VAL A 6 -51.76 -41.27 62.08
CA VAL A 6 -50.54 -41.75 62.75
C VAL A 6 -49.63 -42.46 61.72
N PRO A 7 -48.35 -42.10 61.51
CA PRO A 7 -47.72 -40.79 61.33
C PRO A 7 -46.58 -40.92 60.28
N ALA A 8 -46.79 -40.69 58.98
CA ALA A 8 -45.66 -40.69 58.01
C ALA A 8 -44.91 -39.34 57.97
N ILE A 9 -45.13 -38.48 58.97
CA ILE A 9 -44.42 -37.21 59.19
C ILE A 9 -43.23 -37.50 60.12
N LEU A 10 -42.32 -38.37 59.71
CA LEU A 10 -40.97 -38.45 60.30
C LEU A 10 -39.98 -39.17 59.37
N CYS A 11 -39.97 -38.80 58.09
CA CYS A 11 -38.79 -39.00 57.24
C CYS A 11 -38.34 -37.67 56.60
N ALA A 12 -38.80 -36.55 57.16
CA ALA A 12 -38.53 -35.20 56.68
C ALA A 12 -37.26 -34.56 57.28
N LEU A 13 -36.31 -35.33 57.83
CA LEU A 13 -35.20 -34.73 58.60
C LEU A 13 -33.86 -35.46 58.54
N MET A 14 -33.57 -36.19 57.46
CA MET A 14 -32.20 -36.62 57.13
C MET A 14 -31.88 -36.23 55.68
N ALA A 15 -31.49 -34.97 55.50
CA ALA A 15 -30.78 -34.46 54.33
C ALA A 15 -29.32 -35.01 54.36
N PRO A 16 -28.58 -35.11 53.23
CA PRO A 16 -28.40 -34.00 52.31
C PRO A 16 -28.62 -34.32 50.83
N ALA A 17 -29.08 -33.30 50.12
CA ALA A 17 -28.90 -33.14 48.69
C ALA A 17 -27.40 -33.11 48.38
N ALA A 18 -26.85 -34.25 47.99
CA ALA A 18 -25.58 -34.33 47.29
C ALA A 18 -25.83 -33.88 45.83
N VAL A 19 -26.00 -32.57 45.63
CA VAL A 19 -26.04 -31.96 44.29
C VAL A 19 -25.60 -30.51 44.43
N ALA A 20 -24.31 -30.31 44.16
CA ALA A 20 -23.60 -29.11 43.75
C ALA A 20 -22.17 -29.30 44.24
N GLN A 21 -21.37 -30.04 43.47
CA GLN A 21 -19.93 -29.85 43.57
C GLN A 21 -19.68 -28.45 43.01
N ASP A 22 -19.38 -27.51 43.90
CA ASP A 22 -18.82 -26.22 43.54
C ASP A 22 -17.54 -26.50 42.72
N TYR A 23 -17.67 -26.37 41.40
CA TYR A 23 -16.52 -26.26 40.53
C TYR A 23 -15.97 -24.84 40.73
N GLU A 24 -15.00 -24.72 41.63
CA GLU A 24 -14.25 -23.50 41.82
C GLU A 24 -13.03 -23.54 40.90
N PRO A 25 -12.97 -22.72 39.83
CA PRO A 25 -11.80 -22.67 38.97
C PRO A 25 -10.60 -22.20 39.81
N PRO A 26 -9.40 -22.80 39.65
CA PRO A 26 -8.23 -22.35 40.40
C PRO A 26 -7.98 -20.87 40.12
N LEU A 27 -7.82 -20.07 41.17
CA LEU A 27 -7.36 -18.69 41.05
C LEU A 27 -5.98 -18.71 40.38
N ALA A 28 -5.82 -17.91 39.32
CA ALA A 28 -4.60 -17.82 38.52
C ALA A 28 -3.38 -17.19 39.25
N ASP A 29 -3.46 -17.01 40.58
CA ASP A 29 -2.50 -16.26 41.39
C ASP A 29 -1.72 -17.14 42.39
N GLU A 30 -1.80 -18.47 42.33
CA GLU A 30 -0.83 -19.31 43.04
C GLU A 30 0.50 -19.27 42.25
N PRO A 31 1.60 -18.74 42.83
CA PRO A 31 2.88 -18.77 42.15
C PRO A 31 3.25 -20.23 41.90
N PRO A 32 3.75 -20.58 40.68
CA PRO A 32 4.07 -21.95 40.35
C PRO A 32 5.06 -22.49 41.38
N SER A 33 4.75 -23.66 41.95
CA SER A 33 5.62 -24.34 42.90
C SER A 33 6.98 -24.57 42.23
N GLU A 34 8.08 -24.16 42.88
CA GLU A 34 9.45 -24.24 42.33
C GLU A 34 9.92 -25.68 42.00
N ASP A 35 9.15 -26.71 42.40
CA ASP A 35 9.44 -28.13 42.18
C ASP A 35 8.64 -28.79 41.03
N MET A 36 7.90 -28.02 40.23
CA MET A 36 7.26 -28.55 39.02
C MET A 36 8.29 -28.65 37.88
N PRO A 37 8.44 -29.81 37.20
CA PRO A 37 9.29 -29.89 36.02
C PRO A 37 8.81 -28.85 34.99
N ALA A 38 9.77 -28.16 34.37
CA ALA A 38 9.49 -27.07 33.43
C ALA A 38 8.32 -27.44 32.49
N PRO A 39 7.32 -26.57 32.34
CA PRO A 39 6.10 -26.90 31.65
C PRO A 39 6.43 -27.30 30.20
N GLU A 40 5.72 -28.29 29.69
CA GLU A 40 5.87 -28.85 28.33
C GLU A 40 5.80 -27.76 27.25
N SER A 41 5.12 -26.65 27.56
CA SER A 41 5.08 -25.41 26.77
C SER A 41 6.46 -24.82 26.49
N ASP A 42 7.38 -24.90 27.44
CA ASP A 42 8.72 -24.33 27.38
C ASP A 42 9.62 -25.11 26.40
N MET A 43 9.38 -26.42 26.23
CA MET A 43 10.02 -27.21 25.16
C MET A 43 9.42 -26.93 23.79
N LEU A 44 8.10 -26.80 23.70
CA LEU A 44 7.41 -26.47 22.45
C LEU A 44 7.81 -25.07 21.95
N GLU A 45 7.91 -24.11 22.86
CA GLU A 45 8.32 -22.74 22.57
C GLU A 45 9.75 -22.67 22.05
N ARG A 46 10.69 -23.37 22.72
CA ARG A 46 12.07 -23.52 22.22
C ARG A 46 12.14 -24.23 20.86
N GLY A 47 11.27 -25.22 20.63
CA GLY A 47 11.16 -25.90 19.34
C GLY A 47 10.68 -24.98 18.22
N LEU A 48 9.66 -24.16 18.50
CA LEU A 48 9.12 -23.17 17.57
C LEU A 48 10.14 -22.06 17.29
N GLU A 49 10.87 -21.59 18.30
CA GLU A 49 11.92 -20.59 18.12
C GLU A 49 13.03 -21.10 17.20
N ASN A 50 13.50 -22.34 17.43
CA ASN A 50 14.51 -22.97 16.59
C ASN A 50 14.01 -23.18 15.16
N PHE A 51 12.76 -23.58 14.99
CA PHE A 51 12.13 -23.71 13.68
C PHE A 51 12.06 -22.37 12.94
N MET A 52 11.57 -21.32 13.61
CA MET A 52 11.48 -19.97 13.04
C MET A 52 12.85 -19.41 12.68
N ARG A 53 13.86 -19.62 13.53
CA ARG A 53 15.25 -19.21 13.27
C ARG A 53 15.80 -19.89 12.02
N ASN A 54 15.64 -21.21 11.90
CA ASN A 54 16.08 -21.95 10.72
C ASN A 54 15.34 -21.53 9.43
N LEU A 55 14.04 -21.21 9.54
CA LEU A 55 13.25 -20.69 8.41
C LEU A 55 13.77 -19.31 7.98
N LEU A 56 14.08 -18.44 8.95
CA LEU A 56 14.67 -17.13 8.67
C LEU A 56 16.07 -17.24 8.07
N ASP A 57 16.93 -18.11 8.60
CA ASP A 57 18.28 -18.36 8.06
C ASP A 57 18.21 -18.87 6.61
N GLN A 58 17.21 -19.70 6.29
CA GLN A 58 16.98 -20.17 4.92
C GLN A 58 16.40 -19.06 4.02
N ALA A 59 15.59 -18.15 4.56
CA ALA A 59 14.96 -17.05 3.84
C ALA A 59 15.88 -15.82 3.67
N GLU A 60 16.82 -15.58 4.57
CA GLU A 60 17.80 -14.47 4.57
C GLU A 60 18.43 -14.24 3.19
N PRO A 61 19.02 -15.25 2.49
CA PRO A 61 19.62 -15.02 1.18
C PRO A 61 18.60 -14.63 0.10
N HIS A 62 17.33 -14.97 0.25
CA HIS A 62 16.26 -14.56 -0.68
C HIS A 62 15.80 -13.13 -0.38
N LEU A 63 15.64 -12.79 0.89
CA LEU A 63 15.31 -11.43 1.34
C LEU A 63 16.42 -10.44 0.97
N ASP A 64 17.69 -10.84 1.11
CA ASP A 64 18.83 -10.01 0.71
C ASP A 64 18.87 -9.74 -0.80
N ARG A 65 18.54 -10.74 -1.62
CA ARG A 65 18.44 -10.57 -3.08
C ARG A 65 17.29 -9.63 -3.42
N LEU A 66 16.12 -9.85 -2.82
CA LEU A 66 14.96 -9.00 -3.03
C LEU A 66 15.22 -7.56 -2.57
N GLY A 67 15.90 -7.38 -1.45
CA GLY A 67 16.30 -6.07 -0.95
C GLY A 67 17.26 -5.35 -1.89
N ARG A 68 18.23 -6.07 -2.47
CA ARG A 68 19.14 -5.52 -3.49
C ARG A 68 18.40 -5.16 -4.78
N ASP A 69 17.61 -6.07 -5.33
CA ASP A 69 16.84 -5.82 -6.56
C ASP A 69 15.86 -4.64 -6.38
N LEU A 70 15.20 -4.57 -5.22
CA LEU A 70 14.32 -3.44 -4.89
C LEU A 70 15.12 -2.14 -4.70
N GLY A 71 16.29 -2.20 -4.07
CA GLY A 71 17.19 -1.06 -3.92
C GLY A 71 17.66 -0.51 -5.26
N ASP A 72 18.07 -1.39 -6.18
CA ASP A 72 18.54 -1.01 -7.51
C ASP A 72 17.41 -0.39 -8.35
N THR A 73 16.22 -0.99 -8.33
CA THR A 73 15.05 -0.46 -9.04
C THR A 73 14.59 0.87 -8.45
N LEU A 74 14.52 1.01 -7.13
CA LEU A 74 14.22 2.27 -6.46
C LEU A 74 15.28 3.34 -6.79
N GLY A 75 16.56 2.97 -6.82
CA GLY A 75 17.65 3.85 -7.21
C GLY A 75 17.50 4.36 -8.65
N ALA A 76 17.05 3.51 -9.57
CA ALA A 76 16.82 3.89 -10.97
C ALA A 76 15.63 4.84 -11.15
N VAL A 77 14.56 4.71 -10.35
CA VAL A 77 13.36 5.57 -10.44
C VAL A 77 13.39 6.80 -9.53
N ALA A 78 14.25 6.82 -8.50
CA ALA A 78 14.44 7.95 -7.60
C ALA A 78 14.66 9.30 -8.33
N PRO A 79 15.53 9.43 -9.35
CA PRO A 79 15.70 10.71 -10.06
C PRO A 79 14.42 11.15 -10.78
N VAL A 80 13.63 10.21 -11.31
CA VAL A 80 12.35 10.52 -11.94
C VAL A 80 11.37 11.08 -10.92
N PHE A 81 11.31 10.51 -9.71
CA PHE A 81 10.47 11.04 -8.63
C PHE A 81 10.91 12.42 -8.15
N GLU A 82 12.21 12.69 -8.10
CA GLU A 82 12.74 14.02 -7.77
C GLU A 82 12.28 15.06 -8.81
N ASP A 83 12.37 14.71 -10.10
CA ASP A 83 11.95 15.58 -11.20
C ASP A 83 10.42 15.83 -11.20
N ILE A 84 9.62 14.79 -10.91
CA ILE A 84 8.17 14.94 -10.71
C ILE A 84 7.89 15.86 -9.52
N GLY A 85 8.64 15.72 -8.41
CA GLY A 85 8.51 16.59 -7.24
C GLY A 85 8.74 18.07 -7.57
N LYS A 86 9.79 18.37 -8.35
CA LYS A 86 10.06 19.73 -8.85
C LYS A 86 8.92 20.26 -9.71
N LEU A 87 8.38 19.42 -10.59
CA LEU A 87 7.27 19.81 -11.46
C LEU A 87 5.98 20.05 -10.67
N MET A 88 5.68 19.20 -9.68
CA MET A 88 4.53 19.36 -8.80
C MET A 88 4.59 20.66 -7.98
N ASP A 89 5.77 21.08 -7.54
CA ASP A 89 5.93 22.38 -6.87
C ASP A 89 5.68 23.54 -7.85
N ASP A 90 6.15 23.42 -9.11
CA ASP A 90 5.90 24.42 -10.15
C ASP A 90 4.42 24.49 -10.55
N VAL A 91 3.59 23.46 -10.35
CA VAL A 91 2.13 23.52 -10.62
C VAL A 91 1.46 24.71 -9.90
N ARG A 92 1.97 25.08 -8.72
CA ARG A 92 1.45 26.23 -7.94
C ARG A 92 1.68 27.57 -8.63
N ASN A 93 2.62 27.63 -9.56
CA ASN A 93 2.95 28.80 -10.36
C ASN A 93 2.03 28.99 -11.57
N TYR A 94 1.00 28.14 -11.73
CA TYR A 94 0.03 28.26 -12.81
C TYR A 94 -1.34 28.70 -12.30
N GLN A 95 -2.16 29.16 -13.24
CA GLN A 95 -3.54 29.55 -13.04
C GLN A 95 -4.46 28.35 -13.24
N ALA A 96 -5.74 28.52 -12.91
CA ALA A 96 -6.74 27.49 -13.17
C ALA A 96 -6.85 27.19 -14.68
N PRO A 97 -7.16 25.94 -15.07
CA PRO A 97 -7.31 25.58 -16.47
C PRO A 97 -8.46 26.33 -17.17
N GLU A 98 -8.18 26.90 -18.35
CA GLU A 98 -9.17 27.53 -19.23
C GLU A 98 -9.44 26.60 -20.43
N ARG A 99 -10.70 26.28 -20.69
CA ARG A 99 -11.08 25.48 -21.87
C ARG A 99 -11.37 26.39 -23.05
N LEU A 100 -10.66 26.18 -24.15
CA LEU A 100 -10.80 26.93 -25.40
C LEU A 100 -11.96 26.40 -26.26
N GLU A 101 -12.33 27.16 -27.30
CA GLU A 101 -13.43 26.81 -28.21
C GLU A 101 -13.19 25.52 -29.00
N ASN A 102 -11.92 25.21 -29.30
CA ASN A 102 -11.51 23.97 -29.96
C ASN A 102 -11.53 22.75 -29.01
N GLY A 103 -11.74 22.96 -27.70
CA GLY A 103 -11.71 21.92 -26.69
C GLY A 103 -10.36 21.74 -25.99
N ASP A 104 -9.31 22.46 -26.41
CA ASP A 104 -8.01 22.42 -25.74
C ASP A 104 -8.07 23.08 -24.36
N ILE A 105 -7.15 22.66 -23.48
CA ILE A 105 -6.98 23.23 -22.15
C ILE A 105 -5.73 24.10 -22.13
N LEU A 106 -5.88 25.39 -21.85
CA LEU A 106 -4.78 26.31 -21.64
C LEU A 106 -4.56 26.51 -20.14
N ILE A 107 -3.35 26.20 -19.66
CA ILE A 107 -2.92 26.45 -18.28
C ILE A 107 -1.86 27.55 -18.32
N ARG A 108 -2.23 28.78 -17.93
CA ARG A 108 -1.34 29.94 -18.00
C ARG A 108 -0.45 30.01 -16.76
N ARG A 109 0.81 30.36 -16.97
CA ARG A 109 1.72 30.67 -15.87
C ARG A 109 1.35 32.00 -15.21
N ARG A 110 1.55 32.13 -13.91
CA ARG A 110 1.35 33.39 -13.19
C ARG A 110 2.47 34.36 -13.54
N ALA A 111 2.14 35.66 -13.59
CA ALA A 111 3.09 36.70 -14.00
C ALA A 111 4.22 36.93 -12.97
N ASP A 112 3.95 36.64 -11.69
CA ASP A 112 4.87 36.75 -10.56
C ASP A 112 5.69 35.48 -10.30
N ALA A 113 5.47 34.42 -11.10
CA ALA A 113 6.16 33.16 -10.90
C ALA A 113 7.65 33.25 -11.30
N PRO A 114 8.58 32.69 -10.48
CA PRO A 114 9.99 32.56 -10.86
C PRO A 114 10.12 31.72 -12.13
N PRO A 115 11.18 31.75 -12.95
CA PRO A 115 11.26 30.96 -14.20
C PRO A 115 10.93 29.46 -14.03
N PRO A 116 10.33 28.79 -15.03
CA PRO A 116 9.98 27.38 -14.90
C PRO A 116 11.25 26.54 -14.71
N PRO A 117 11.23 25.56 -13.81
CA PRO A 117 12.35 24.64 -13.67
C PRO A 117 12.51 23.82 -14.96
N PRO A 118 13.75 23.48 -15.35
CA PRO A 118 13.96 22.55 -16.45
C PRO A 118 13.31 21.20 -16.11
N VAL A 119 12.64 20.59 -17.09
CA VAL A 119 12.21 19.19 -16.97
C VAL A 119 13.46 18.35 -16.89
N GLY A 120 13.65 17.64 -15.78
CA GLY A 120 14.86 16.87 -15.56
C GLY A 120 15.03 15.75 -16.60
N ASP A 121 16.28 15.48 -16.93
CA ASP A 121 16.64 14.62 -18.06
C ASP A 121 16.13 13.18 -17.88
N ALA A 122 16.05 12.69 -16.63
CA ALA A 122 15.57 11.35 -16.33
C ALA A 122 14.08 11.17 -16.69
N LEU A 123 13.24 12.12 -16.29
CA LEU A 123 11.81 12.09 -16.66
C LEU A 123 11.63 12.27 -18.17
N ARG A 124 12.44 13.14 -18.80
CA ARG A 124 12.38 13.39 -20.24
C ARG A 124 12.79 12.18 -21.07
N ASP A 125 13.81 11.44 -20.65
CA ASP A 125 14.26 10.25 -21.35
C ASP A 125 13.29 9.08 -21.16
N MET A 126 12.64 8.97 -20.00
CA MET A 126 11.58 7.98 -19.77
C MET A 126 10.34 8.24 -20.64
N LEU A 127 9.97 9.51 -20.86
CA LEU A 127 8.81 9.90 -21.66
C LEU A 127 9.10 9.98 -23.16
N ARG A 128 10.35 9.84 -23.58
CA ARG A 128 10.71 9.88 -24.99
C ARG A 128 10.14 8.64 -25.68
N PRO A 129 9.36 8.79 -26.77
CA PRO A 129 8.86 7.64 -27.52
C PRO A 129 10.05 6.82 -28.06
N ALA A 130 9.85 5.50 -28.17
CA ALA A 130 10.85 4.65 -28.81
C ALA A 130 11.09 5.16 -30.25
N PRO A 131 12.31 5.06 -30.80
CA PRO A 131 12.62 5.63 -32.11
C PRO A 131 11.71 5.18 -33.27
N GLY A 132 11.06 4.02 -33.16
CA GLY A 132 10.08 3.53 -34.15
C GLY A 132 8.64 4.03 -33.95
N ASP A 133 8.34 4.63 -32.80
CA ASP A 133 7.05 5.26 -32.50
C ASP A 133 7.12 6.79 -32.58
N ASP A 134 8.31 7.36 -32.86
CA ASP A 134 8.49 8.79 -33.07
C ASP A 134 8.01 9.15 -34.49
N PRO A 135 6.88 9.87 -34.64
CA PRO A 135 6.33 10.22 -35.95
C PRO A 135 7.27 11.12 -36.78
N ARG A 136 8.31 11.69 -36.15
CA ARG A 136 9.36 12.45 -36.84
C ARG A 136 10.42 11.58 -37.48
N LEU A 137 10.66 10.39 -36.93
CA LEU A 137 11.70 9.46 -37.38
C LEU A 137 11.13 8.39 -38.31
N ASP A 138 9.85 8.05 -38.16
CA ASP A 138 9.12 7.14 -39.04
C ASP A 138 7.80 7.82 -39.52
N PRO A 139 7.86 8.68 -40.55
CA PRO A 139 6.65 9.29 -41.10
C PRO A 139 5.73 8.17 -41.63
N LEU A 140 4.48 8.18 -41.17
CA LEU A 140 3.45 7.28 -41.66
C LEU A 140 3.44 7.34 -43.20
N PRO A 141 3.41 6.19 -43.91
CA PRO A 141 3.43 6.18 -45.37
C PRO A 141 2.33 7.11 -45.90
N ASP A 142 2.68 7.93 -46.90
CA ASP A 142 1.78 8.89 -47.57
C ASP A 142 0.44 8.22 -47.88
N THR A 143 -0.53 8.38 -46.98
CA THR A 143 -1.91 8.06 -47.29
C THR A 143 -2.38 9.14 -48.25
N PRO A 144 -2.96 8.78 -49.42
CA PRO A 144 -3.38 9.76 -50.43
C PRO A 144 -4.32 10.85 -49.89
N ASP A 145 -4.96 10.59 -48.75
CA ASP A 145 -5.94 11.47 -48.08
C ASP A 145 -5.38 12.16 -46.81
N ALA A 146 -4.07 12.05 -46.52
CA ALA A 146 -3.48 12.82 -45.42
C ALA A 146 -3.57 14.32 -45.75
N PRO A 147 -4.14 15.18 -44.86
CA PRO A 147 -4.14 16.61 -45.08
C PRO A 147 -2.71 17.09 -45.27
N LEU A 148 -2.42 17.67 -46.45
CA LEU A 148 -1.11 18.24 -46.73
C LEU A 148 -0.74 19.20 -45.61
N PRO A 149 0.51 19.16 -45.10
CA PRO A 149 0.97 20.11 -44.10
C PRO A 149 0.70 21.52 -44.62
N LEU A 150 0.07 22.35 -43.78
CA LEU A 150 -0.21 23.74 -44.12
C LEU A 150 1.12 24.39 -44.52
N PRO A 151 1.18 25.10 -45.66
CA PRO A 151 2.40 25.79 -46.06
C PRO A 151 2.85 26.71 -44.92
N GLU A 152 4.15 26.74 -44.66
CA GLU A 152 4.74 27.67 -43.69
C GLU A 152 4.23 29.07 -43.99
N ARG A 153 3.62 29.71 -42.98
CA ARG A 153 3.15 31.10 -43.12
C ARG A 153 4.36 31.99 -43.34
N ASP A 154 4.49 32.47 -44.57
CA ASP A 154 5.45 33.48 -44.95
C ASP A 154 5.07 34.81 -44.28
N PRO A 155 5.87 35.32 -43.33
CA PRO A 155 5.59 36.58 -42.65
C PRO A 155 5.65 37.79 -43.60
N GLU A 156 6.15 37.64 -44.83
CA GLU A 156 6.15 38.71 -45.84
C GLU A 156 4.84 38.82 -46.63
N ASN A 157 3.88 37.89 -46.45
CA ASN A 157 2.58 37.89 -47.14
C ASN A 157 1.37 38.19 -46.23
N GLU A 158 1.59 38.70 -45.01
CA GLU A 158 0.50 39.30 -44.22
C GLU A 158 0.13 40.66 -44.84
N ILE A 159 -0.85 40.65 -45.74
CA ILE A 159 -1.48 41.88 -46.22
C ILE A 159 -2.30 42.44 -45.05
N GLU A 160 -1.88 43.59 -44.52
CA GLU A 160 -2.66 44.41 -43.59
C GLU A 160 -4.08 44.63 -44.15
N LEU A 161 -5.09 44.25 -43.37
CA LEU A 161 -6.50 44.61 -43.56
C LEU A 161 -7.16 44.84 -42.19
#